data_AF-A0A1I7XXH4-F1
#
_entry.id   AF-A0A1I7XXH4-F1
#
_cell.length_a   1.000
_cell.length_b   1.000
_cell.length_c   1.000
_cell.angle_alpha   90.00
_cell.angle_beta   90.00
_cell.angle_gamma   90.00
#
_symmetry.space_group_name_H-M   'P 1'
#
loop_
_entity.id
_entity.type
_entity.pdbx_description
1 polymer ?
#
loop_
_entity_poly.entity_id
_entity_poly.type
_entity_poly.pdbx_seq_one_letter_code
_entity_poly.pdbx_strand_id
1 'polypeptide(L)'
;MQDRTGACRYKKCVQVGMSPHRIIAQMRGEESCLPMVTLSSKDVDYSHMLQNLLYIEEKIKILKESDYFPYSLTRTIEDYMSQPSPLNHTDRYHIITDWTKPIKWIGFSKDVAYLPYKLWGYMEIILAIDFYKTFAIFHRLNFADKLHLLKGTLRQVRLFHSSYDSYLRGHKEIYAEPDGYIPFAHQYRYSTGVFRLECDSSFYKFHEATCVPACEKAKMTIEKAVLLKAIIAMNHDAPNLSRKARDLVAAERLKYVKALMEIVRLENPSDKWAAWFLRLYELVNRNMYATNFLANLFFSKVVPITCTSSNVQLERIWVQLLIQ
;
A
#
# COMPACT_ATOMS: atom_id res chain seq x y z
N MET A 1 25.33 -49.83 -14.50
CA MET A 1 23.86 -49.65 -14.47
C MET A 1 23.57 -48.36 -13.72
N GLN A 2 23.36 -47.27 -14.46
CA GLN A 2 23.18 -45.91 -13.96
C GLN A 2 21.74 -45.64 -13.50
N ASP A 3 21.65 -45.14 -12.27
CA ASP A 3 20.89 -43.97 -11.84
C ASP A 3 19.54 -43.68 -12.55
N ARG A 4 18.44 -44.19 -11.99
CA ARG A 4 17.06 -43.94 -12.45
C ARG A 4 16.12 -43.39 -11.37
N THR A 5 16.61 -43.04 -10.18
CA THR A 5 15.75 -42.69 -9.02
C THR A 5 15.64 -41.19 -8.75
N GLY A 6 16.55 -40.34 -9.25
CA GLY A 6 16.50 -38.88 -9.02
C GLY A 6 15.49 -38.11 -9.88
N ALA A 7 15.39 -38.43 -11.17
CA ALA A 7 14.57 -37.67 -12.13
C ALA A 7 13.05 -37.80 -11.89
N CYS A 8 12.61 -38.95 -11.36
CA CYS A 8 11.19 -39.21 -11.10
C CYS A 8 10.66 -38.38 -9.91
N ARG A 9 11.53 -38.10 -8.91
CA ARG A 9 11.16 -37.31 -7.72
C ARG A 9 11.01 -35.83 -8.04
N TYR A 10 11.94 -35.28 -8.84
CA TYR A 10 11.92 -33.87 -9.24
C TYR A 10 10.65 -33.50 -10.01
N LYS A 11 10.23 -34.35 -10.95
CA LYS A 11 9.03 -34.12 -11.76
C LYS A 11 7.75 -34.07 -10.91
N LYS A 12 7.68 -34.90 -9.85
CA LYS A 12 6.54 -34.93 -8.92
C LYS A 12 6.52 -33.69 -8.00
N CYS A 13 7.68 -33.21 -7.55
CA CYS A 13 7.79 -32.00 -6.72
C CYS A 13 7.33 -30.74 -7.48
N VAL A 14 7.71 -30.61 -8.75
CA VAL A 14 7.26 -29.48 -9.59
C VAL A 14 5.76 -29.57 -9.87
N GLN A 15 5.20 -30.77 -10.07
CA GLN A 15 3.77 -30.97 -10.28
C GLN A 15 2.90 -30.60 -9.06
N VAL A 16 3.43 -30.66 -7.84
CA VAL A 16 2.72 -30.24 -6.62
C VAL A 16 3.05 -28.80 -6.20
N GLY A 17 3.65 -28.01 -7.08
CA GLY A 17 3.87 -26.57 -6.87
C GLY A 17 5.13 -26.21 -6.07
N MET A 18 6.09 -27.13 -5.90
CA MET A 18 7.39 -26.78 -5.29
C MET A 18 8.26 -26.01 -6.29
N SER A 19 8.75 -24.84 -5.87
CA SER A 19 9.66 -24.03 -6.68
C SER A 19 11.00 -24.75 -6.92
N PRO A 20 11.39 -24.99 -8.19
CA PRO A 20 12.65 -25.64 -8.55
C PRO A 20 13.90 -25.01 -7.93
N HIS A 21 13.87 -23.69 -7.74
CA HIS A 21 14.99 -22.91 -7.22
C HIS A 21 15.34 -23.29 -5.77
N ARG A 22 14.36 -23.71 -4.97
CA ARG A 22 14.59 -24.13 -3.57
C ARG A 22 15.26 -25.50 -3.47
N ILE A 23 14.96 -26.41 -4.39
CA ILE A 23 15.54 -27.75 -4.43
C ILE A 23 17.01 -27.68 -4.86
N ILE A 24 17.32 -26.81 -5.83
CA ILE A 24 18.70 -26.60 -6.31
C ILE A 24 19.57 -25.96 -5.22
N ALA A 25 19.04 -25.01 -4.45
CA ALA A 25 19.75 -24.41 -3.31
C ALA A 25 20.07 -25.45 -2.22
N GLN A 26 19.12 -26.35 -1.91
CA GLN A 26 19.29 -27.40 -0.92
C GLN A 26 20.30 -28.48 -1.34
N MET A 27 20.38 -28.80 -2.64
CA MET A 27 21.39 -29.73 -3.18
C MET A 27 22.80 -29.15 -3.25
N ARG A 28 22.94 -27.82 -3.26
CA ARG A 28 24.24 -27.12 -3.34
C ARG A 28 24.88 -26.85 -1.98
N GLY A 29 24.23 -27.19 -0.88
CA GLY A 29 24.77 -26.92 0.46
C GLY A 29 24.88 -25.43 0.79
N GLU A 30 24.21 -24.56 0.03
CA GLU A 30 24.09 -23.13 0.31
C GLU A 30 22.95 -22.92 1.32
N GLU A 31 23.13 -23.43 2.54
CA GLU A 31 22.26 -23.06 3.66
C GLU A 31 22.61 -21.63 4.08
N SER A 32 21.80 -20.65 3.70
CA SER A 32 21.63 -19.49 4.56
C SER A 32 20.91 -19.98 5.81
N CYS A 33 21.67 -20.38 6.83
CA CYS A 33 21.18 -20.74 8.14
C CYS A 33 20.51 -19.51 8.79
N LEU A 34 19.25 -19.26 8.47
CA LEU A 34 18.36 -18.63 9.43
C LEU A 34 18.00 -19.73 10.44
N PRO A 35 18.31 -19.57 11.74
CA PRO A 35 17.97 -20.57 12.72
C PRO A 35 16.46 -20.77 12.72
N MET A 36 16.03 -22.03 12.55
CA MET A 36 14.65 -22.44 12.71
C MET A 36 14.27 -22.27 14.19
N VAL A 37 13.81 -21.07 14.53
CA VAL A 37 13.32 -20.73 15.87
C VAL A 37 12.15 -21.65 16.17
N THR A 38 12.25 -22.40 17.26
CA THR A 38 11.15 -23.20 17.79
C THR A 38 10.12 -22.21 18.37
N LEU A 39 9.04 -21.98 17.62
CA LEU A 39 8.03 -20.95 17.90
C LEU A 39 7.12 -21.35 19.07
N SER A 40 6.91 -20.43 20.02
CA SER A 40 5.90 -20.55 21.08
C SER A 40 4.49 -20.46 20.48
N SER A 41 3.45 -20.91 21.19
CA SER A 41 2.05 -20.83 20.71
C SER A 41 1.61 -19.39 20.39
N LYS A 42 2.23 -18.38 21.01
CA LYS A 42 2.01 -16.95 20.69
C LYS A 42 2.67 -16.54 19.37
N ASP A 43 3.78 -17.17 19.00
CA ASP A 43 4.52 -16.84 17.79
C ASP A 43 3.88 -17.48 16.53
N VAL A 44 3.16 -18.59 16.72
CA VAL A 44 2.34 -19.23 15.67
C VAL A 44 1.18 -18.32 15.22
N ASP A 45 0.54 -17.60 16.16
CA ASP A 45 -0.57 -16.67 15.86
C ASP A 45 -0.09 -15.45 15.04
N TYR A 46 1.06 -14.88 15.39
CA TYR A 46 1.66 -13.78 14.61
C TYR A 46 2.07 -14.22 13.21
N SER A 47 2.62 -15.43 13.08
CA SER A 47 3.00 -15.98 11.77
C SER A 47 1.78 -16.11 10.86
N HIS A 48 0.68 -16.70 11.34
CA HIS A 48 -0.54 -16.84 10.54
C HIS A 48 -1.15 -15.47 10.17
N MET A 49 -1.20 -14.52 11.11
CA MET A 49 -1.67 -13.16 10.84
C MET A 49 -0.84 -12.46 9.76
N LEU A 50 0.49 -12.56 9.83
CA LEU A 50 1.39 -11.98 8.84
C LEU A 50 1.21 -12.65 7.47
N GLN A 51 1.13 -13.98 7.41
CA GLN A 51 0.89 -14.71 6.17
C GLN A 51 -0.42 -14.28 5.50
N ASN A 52 -1.48 -14.06 6.29
CA ASN A 52 -2.74 -13.54 5.76
C ASN A 52 -2.59 -12.12 5.20
N LEU A 53 -1.87 -11.23 5.89
CA LEU A 53 -1.61 -9.88 5.38
C LEU A 53 -0.78 -9.91 4.08
N LEU A 54 0.22 -10.78 3.99
CA LEU A 54 1.02 -10.95 2.77
C LEU A 54 0.19 -11.50 1.61
N TYR A 55 -0.68 -12.48 1.88
CA TYR A 55 -1.62 -13.01 0.88
C TYR A 55 -2.56 -11.92 0.36
N ILE A 56 -3.14 -11.12 1.26
CA ILE A 56 -4.02 -10.00 0.88
C ILE A 56 -3.25 -8.99 0.03
N GLU A 57 -2.01 -8.68 0.41
CA GLU A 57 -1.16 -7.74 -0.30
C GLU A 57 -0.81 -8.23 -1.71
N GLU A 58 -0.53 -9.52 -1.88
CA GLU A 58 -0.33 -10.13 -3.20
C GLU A 58 -1.57 -9.99 -4.08
N LYS A 59 -2.78 -10.22 -3.53
CA LYS A 59 -4.04 -10.04 -4.26
C LYS A 59 -4.28 -8.59 -4.65
N ILE A 60 -4.00 -7.65 -3.75
CA ILE A 60 -4.06 -6.21 -4.03
C ILE A 60 -3.08 -5.84 -5.15
N LYS A 61 -1.85 -6.36 -5.12
CA LYS A 61 -0.85 -6.13 -6.16
C LYS A 61 -1.33 -6.62 -7.53
N ILE A 62 -1.89 -7.84 -7.60
CA ILE A 62 -2.44 -8.39 -8.85
C ILE A 62 -3.51 -7.46 -9.44
N LEU A 63 -4.45 -6.98 -8.62
CA LEU A 63 -5.48 -6.04 -9.10
C LEU A 63 -4.91 -4.67 -9.48
N LYS A 64 -3.89 -4.19 -8.75
CA LYS A 64 -3.19 -2.95 -9.06
C LYS A 64 -2.53 -3.03 -10.45
N GLU A 65 -1.92 -4.16 -10.76
CA GLU A 65 -1.16 -4.40 -12.01
C GLU A 65 -2.02 -4.95 -13.16
N SER A 66 -3.33 -5.18 -12.96
CA SER A 66 -4.22 -5.73 -13.99
C SER A 66 -5.05 -4.69 -14.73
N ASP A 67 -5.93 -5.12 -15.63
CA ASP A 67 -6.99 -4.31 -16.25
C ASP A 67 -8.14 -3.94 -15.28
N TYR A 68 -8.05 -4.31 -14.00
CA TYR A 68 -9.02 -3.90 -12.98
C TYR A 68 -8.99 -2.38 -12.75
N PHE A 69 -10.09 -1.72 -13.11
CA PHE A 69 -10.29 -0.29 -12.86
C PHE A 69 -11.80 0.04 -12.75
N PRO A 70 -12.41 -0.13 -11.55
CA PRO A 70 -13.86 0.04 -11.35
C PRO A 70 -14.22 1.52 -11.19
N TYR A 71 -13.83 2.34 -12.16
CA TYR A 71 -14.03 3.79 -12.14
C TYR A 71 -15.50 4.17 -12.03
N SER A 72 -15.79 5.20 -11.25
CA SER A 72 -17.11 5.82 -11.22
C SER A 72 -17.00 7.25 -10.74
N LEU A 73 -17.61 8.17 -11.49
CA LEU A 73 -17.71 9.56 -11.07
C LEU A 73 -18.61 9.74 -9.84
N THR A 74 -19.67 8.92 -9.72
CA THR A 74 -20.78 9.16 -8.79
C THR A 74 -20.76 8.27 -7.55
N ARG A 75 -20.02 7.16 -7.56
CA ARG A 75 -19.95 6.25 -6.41
C ARG A 75 -19.22 6.88 -5.22
N THR A 76 -19.73 6.56 -4.05
CA THR A 76 -19.27 6.98 -2.73
C THR A 76 -18.44 5.88 -2.05
N ILE A 77 -17.82 6.21 -0.92
CA ILE A 77 -17.15 5.22 -0.05
C ILE A 77 -18.14 4.13 0.37
N GLU A 78 -19.37 4.53 0.70
CA GLU A 78 -20.48 3.66 1.12
C GLU A 78 -20.86 2.65 0.02
N ASP A 79 -20.92 3.11 -1.23
CA ASP A 79 -21.22 2.26 -2.39
C ASP A 79 -20.13 1.19 -2.58
N TYR A 80 -18.86 1.58 -2.47
CA TYR A 80 -17.74 0.64 -2.59
C TYR A 80 -17.63 -0.30 -1.39
N MET A 81 -17.92 0.19 -0.18
CA MET A 81 -17.93 -0.64 1.03
C MET A 81 -19.00 -1.73 0.96
N SER A 82 -20.14 -1.45 0.33
CA SER A 82 -21.27 -2.39 0.19
C SER A 82 -21.07 -3.43 -0.92
N GLN A 83 -20.12 -3.21 -1.83
CA GLN A 83 -19.84 -4.14 -2.93
C GLN A 83 -18.99 -5.34 -2.49
N PRO A 84 -19.19 -6.52 -3.11
CA PRO A 84 -18.30 -7.66 -2.95
C PRO A 84 -16.84 -7.29 -3.28
N SER A 85 -15.90 -7.81 -2.51
CA SER A 85 -14.47 -7.58 -2.77
C SER A 85 -13.98 -8.40 -3.97
N PRO A 86 -13.21 -7.81 -4.91
CA PRO A 86 -12.61 -8.52 -6.04
C PRO A 86 -11.43 -9.42 -5.64
N LEU A 87 -10.94 -9.37 -4.40
CA LEU A 87 -9.70 -10.05 -3.98
C LEU A 87 -9.74 -11.59 -4.15
N ASN A 88 -10.93 -12.19 -4.14
CA ASN A 88 -11.12 -13.63 -4.39
C ASN A 88 -11.29 -13.99 -5.88
N HIS A 89 -11.29 -12.99 -6.77
CA HIS A 89 -11.56 -13.13 -8.20
C HIS A 89 -10.45 -12.48 -9.05
N THR A 90 -9.22 -12.43 -8.51
CA THR A 90 -8.07 -11.83 -9.19
C THR A 90 -7.71 -12.52 -10.50
N ASP A 91 -8.06 -13.80 -10.63
CA ASP A 91 -7.90 -14.64 -11.83
C ASP A 91 -8.71 -14.15 -13.04
N ARG A 92 -9.71 -13.28 -12.83
CA ARG A 92 -10.55 -12.73 -13.91
C ARG A 92 -9.94 -11.53 -14.64
N TYR A 93 -8.81 -11.02 -14.15
CA TYR A 93 -8.20 -9.79 -14.65
C TYR A 93 -6.86 -10.06 -15.31
N HIS A 94 -6.56 -9.34 -16.38
CA HIS A 94 -5.32 -9.52 -17.14
C HIS A 94 -4.24 -8.59 -16.62
N ILE A 95 -3.06 -9.13 -16.32
CA ILE A 95 -1.89 -8.32 -15.94
C ILE A 95 -1.45 -7.47 -17.13
N ILE A 96 -1.30 -6.17 -16.92
CA ILE A 96 -0.81 -5.22 -17.90
C ILE A 96 0.69 -5.06 -17.69
N THR A 97 1.47 -5.52 -18.68
CA THR A 97 2.93 -5.45 -18.68
C THR A 97 3.46 -4.22 -19.41
N ASP A 98 2.71 -3.68 -20.36
CA ASP A 98 3.04 -2.48 -21.13
C ASP A 98 1.97 -1.41 -20.90
N TRP A 99 2.28 -0.46 -20.02
CA TRP A 99 1.38 0.63 -19.68
C TRP A 99 1.51 1.78 -20.67
N THR A 100 0.38 2.31 -21.13
CA THR A 100 0.40 3.53 -21.94
C THR A 100 0.95 4.68 -21.10
N LYS A 101 1.97 5.38 -21.61
CA LYS A 101 2.59 6.48 -20.86
C LYS A 101 1.57 7.58 -20.56
N PRO A 102 1.43 7.96 -19.29
CA PRO A 102 0.44 8.93 -18.85
C PRO A 102 0.64 10.30 -19.52
N ILE A 103 -0.44 11.00 -19.83
CA ILE A 103 -0.36 12.43 -20.15
C ILE A 103 0.16 13.21 -18.93
N LYS A 104 0.84 14.34 -19.18
CA LYS A 104 1.51 15.13 -18.13
C LYS A 104 0.60 15.57 -16.98
N TRP A 105 -0.71 15.65 -17.23
CA TRP A 105 -1.73 15.95 -16.24
C TRP A 105 -2.92 14.98 -16.36
N ILE A 106 -3.01 14.04 -15.41
CA ILE A 106 -4.10 13.10 -15.25
C ILE A 106 -4.84 13.53 -13.98
N GLY A 107 -5.80 14.43 -14.13
CA GLY A 107 -6.58 14.89 -12.98
C GLY A 107 -7.97 15.37 -13.40
N PHE A 108 -8.99 14.73 -12.83
CA PHE A 108 -10.35 15.26 -12.68
C PHE A 108 -11.14 15.56 -13.97
N SER A 109 -10.69 15.07 -15.12
CA SER A 109 -11.49 15.08 -16.35
C SER A 109 -12.15 13.73 -16.55
N LYS A 110 -13.47 13.76 -16.78
CA LYS A 110 -14.28 12.58 -17.12
C LYS A 110 -13.74 11.86 -18.35
N ASP A 111 -13.20 12.59 -19.32
CA ASP A 111 -12.70 12.03 -20.58
C ASP A 111 -11.42 11.21 -20.35
N VAL A 112 -10.60 11.60 -19.37
CA VAL A 112 -9.35 10.89 -19.04
C VAL A 112 -9.62 9.51 -18.47
N ALA A 113 -10.77 9.29 -17.83
CA ALA A 113 -11.16 7.97 -17.32
C ALA A 113 -11.49 6.95 -18.42
N TYR A 114 -11.74 7.41 -19.65
CA TYR A 114 -12.00 6.56 -20.83
C TYR A 114 -10.76 6.36 -21.72
N LEU A 115 -9.64 7.00 -21.38
CA LEU A 115 -8.36 6.77 -22.02
C LEU A 115 -7.72 5.48 -21.46
N PRO A 116 -6.75 4.87 -22.16
CA PRO A 116 -6.04 3.67 -21.69
C PRO A 116 -5.04 3.97 -20.55
N TYR A 117 -5.42 4.86 -19.62
CA TYR A 117 -4.66 5.25 -18.44
C TYR A 117 -5.38 4.80 -17.18
N LYS A 118 -4.62 4.36 -16.18
CA LYS A 118 -5.18 4.07 -14.87
C LYS A 118 -5.14 5.32 -13.99
N LEU A 119 -6.27 5.70 -13.41
CA LEU A 119 -6.30 6.73 -12.36
C LEU A 119 -5.81 6.12 -11.04
N TRP A 120 -4.49 6.04 -10.86
CA TRP A 120 -3.87 5.32 -9.75
C TRP A 120 -4.40 5.72 -8.38
N GLY A 121 -4.47 7.03 -8.10
CA GLY A 121 -5.00 7.51 -6.82
C GLY A 121 -6.43 7.05 -6.55
N TYR A 122 -7.28 7.02 -7.57
CA TYR A 122 -8.68 6.58 -7.45
C TYR A 122 -8.75 5.07 -7.21
N MET A 123 -8.03 4.30 -8.03
CA MET A 123 -7.98 2.84 -7.94
C MET A 123 -7.41 2.37 -6.59
N GLU A 124 -6.34 3.00 -6.10
CA GLU A 124 -5.72 2.63 -4.82
C GLU A 124 -6.61 2.95 -3.61
N ILE A 125 -7.48 3.98 -3.68
CA ILE A 125 -8.49 4.21 -2.65
C ILE A 125 -9.49 3.06 -2.60
N ILE A 126 -9.95 2.56 -3.76
CA ILE A 126 -10.88 1.42 -3.81
C ILE A 126 -10.20 0.16 -3.27
N LEU A 127 -8.97 -0.13 -3.69
CA LEU A 127 -8.21 -1.26 -3.14
C LEU A 127 -7.95 -1.10 -1.65
N ALA A 128 -7.76 0.13 -1.14
CA ALA A 128 -7.68 0.38 0.28
C ALA A 128 -9.01 0.07 0.99
N ILE A 129 -10.18 0.42 0.42
CA ILE A 129 -11.48 0.01 0.97
C ILE A 129 -11.59 -1.52 1.02
N ASP A 130 -11.19 -2.22 -0.04
CA ASP A 130 -11.20 -3.68 -0.06
C ASP A 130 -10.24 -4.29 0.96
N PHE A 131 -9.09 -3.66 1.22
CA PHE A 131 -8.20 -4.02 2.31
C PHE A 131 -8.91 -3.97 3.68
N TYR A 132 -9.72 -2.94 3.96
CA TYR A 132 -10.51 -2.89 5.21
C TYR A 132 -11.49 -4.05 5.34
N LYS A 133 -12.13 -4.45 4.24
CA LYS A 133 -13.08 -5.58 4.21
C LYS A 133 -12.42 -6.92 4.54
N THR A 134 -11.10 -7.02 4.61
CA THR A 134 -10.42 -8.26 5.00
C THR A 134 -10.31 -8.44 6.50
N PHE A 135 -10.47 -7.36 7.29
CA PHE A 135 -10.31 -7.42 8.73
C PHE A 135 -11.59 -7.86 9.43
N ALA A 136 -11.49 -8.91 10.26
CA ALA A 136 -12.61 -9.39 11.06
C ALA A 136 -13.25 -8.30 11.94
N ILE A 137 -12.45 -7.38 12.49
CA ILE A 137 -12.97 -6.26 13.28
C ILE A 137 -13.82 -5.31 12.46
N PHE A 138 -13.48 -5.12 11.19
CA PHE A 138 -14.20 -4.19 10.34
C PHE A 138 -15.64 -4.65 10.21
N HIS A 139 -15.88 -5.96 10.05
CA HIS A 139 -17.22 -6.52 10.04
C HIS A 139 -17.99 -6.40 11.36
N ARG A 140 -17.28 -6.30 12.49
CA ARG A 140 -17.87 -6.12 13.83
C ARG A 140 -18.27 -4.67 14.15
N LEU A 141 -17.75 -3.70 13.40
CA LEU A 141 -18.14 -2.30 13.51
C LEU A 141 -19.55 -2.08 12.92
N ASN A 142 -20.32 -1.17 13.52
CA ASN A 142 -21.54 -0.68 12.88
C ASN A 142 -21.18 0.14 11.63
N PHE A 143 -22.18 0.40 10.79
CA PHE A 143 -21.95 1.08 9.51
C PHE A 143 -21.33 2.48 9.66
N ALA A 144 -21.79 3.28 10.64
CA ALA A 144 -21.26 4.61 10.87
C ALA A 144 -19.78 4.58 11.29
N ASP A 145 -19.41 3.69 12.21
CA ASP A 145 -18.02 3.53 12.66
C ASP A 145 -17.10 2.99 11.56
N LYS A 146 -17.60 2.10 10.67
CA LYS A 146 -16.85 1.70 9.46
C LYS A 146 -16.54 2.90 8.59
N LEU A 147 -17.53 3.75 8.34
CA LEU A 147 -17.39 4.93 7.51
C LEU A 147 -16.45 5.97 8.14
N HIS A 148 -16.55 6.20 9.45
CA HIS A 148 -15.68 7.10 10.19
C HIS A 148 -14.22 6.62 10.19
N LEU A 149 -13.99 5.32 10.39
CA LEU A 149 -12.66 4.74 10.27
C LEU A 149 -12.10 4.98 8.86
N LEU A 150 -12.83 4.57 7.82
CA LEU A 150 -12.43 4.74 6.41
C LEU A 150 -12.12 6.22 6.08
N LYS A 151 -13.00 7.16 6.43
CA LYS A 151 -12.78 8.59 6.17
C LYS A 151 -11.54 9.13 6.90
N GLY A 152 -11.25 8.66 8.11
CA GLY A 152 -10.09 9.10 8.89
C GLY A 152 -8.75 8.59 8.35
N THR A 153 -8.72 7.46 7.65
CA THR A 153 -7.46 6.73 7.38
C THR A 153 -7.24 6.31 5.93
N LEU A 154 -8.25 6.33 5.05
CA LEU A 154 -8.11 5.84 3.66
C LEU A 154 -6.98 6.54 2.89
N ARG A 155 -6.89 7.86 2.99
CA ARG A 155 -5.83 8.64 2.32
C ARG A 155 -4.44 8.24 2.81
N GLN A 156 -4.31 7.98 4.12
CA GLN A 156 -3.06 7.55 4.73
C GLN A 156 -2.67 6.14 4.28
N VAL A 157 -3.62 5.20 4.27
CA VAL A 157 -3.38 3.83 3.79
C VAL A 157 -2.96 3.84 2.32
N ARG A 158 -3.66 4.62 1.49
CA ARG A 158 -3.34 4.77 0.07
C ARG A 158 -1.94 5.33 -0.13
N LEU A 159 -1.62 6.47 0.49
CA LEU A 159 -0.33 7.14 0.28
C LEU A 159 0.85 6.29 0.79
N PHE A 160 0.66 5.60 1.92
CA PHE A 160 1.66 4.68 2.45
C PHE A 160 1.89 3.51 1.50
N HIS A 161 0.81 2.92 0.97
CA HIS A 161 0.89 1.86 -0.03
C HIS A 161 1.67 2.29 -1.26
N SER A 162 1.31 3.41 -1.88
CA SER A 162 2.04 3.90 -3.05
C SER A 162 3.53 4.15 -2.76
N SER A 163 3.85 4.61 -1.54
CA SER A 163 5.23 4.88 -1.14
C SER A 163 6.07 3.61 -1.00
N TYR A 164 5.62 2.60 -0.23
CA TYR A 164 6.42 1.39 -0.07
C TYR A 164 6.42 0.53 -1.34
N ASP A 165 5.34 0.52 -2.12
CA ASP A 165 5.29 -0.20 -3.41
C ASP A 165 6.32 0.38 -4.39
N SER A 166 6.36 1.71 -4.51
CA SER A 166 7.38 2.39 -5.31
C SER A 166 8.80 2.06 -4.83
N TYR A 167 9.01 2.06 -3.51
CA TYR A 167 10.28 1.63 -2.93
C TYR A 167 10.67 0.19 -3.28
N LEU A 168 9.76 -0.76 -3.13
CA LEU A 168 10.01 -2.17 -3.43
C LEU A 168 10.22 -2.43 -4.93
N ARG A 169 9.73 -1.54 -5.80
CA ARG A 169 10.06 -1.51 -7.25
C ARG A 169 11.39 -0.83 -7.57
N GLY A 170 12.15 -0.39 -6.57
CA GLY A 170 13.52 0.13 -6.72
C GLY A 170 13.64 1.66 -6.70
N HIS A 171 12.56 2.39 -6.47
CA HIS A 171 12.62 3.86 -6.35
C HIS A 171 13.10 4.27 -4.95
N LYS A 172 14.05 5.21 -4.87
CA LYS A 172 14.67 5.60 -3.58
C LYS A 172 14.36 7.02 -3.12
N GLU A 173 14.00 7.89 -4.06
CA GLU A 173 13.86 9.32 -3.79
C GLU A 173 12.46 9.83 -4.09
N ILE A 174 11.86 9.34 -5.18
CA ILE A 174 10.62 9.87 -5.72
C ILE A 174 9.61 8.73 -5.82
N TYR A 175 8.37 9.03 -5.44
CA TYR A 175 7.26 8.11 -5.65
C TYR A 175 6.84 8.13 -7.12
N ALA A 176 6.77 6.94 -7.70
CA ALA A 176 6.29 6.69 -9.05
C ALA A 176 5.32 5.51 -9.07
N GLU A 177 4.33 5.54 -9.95
CA GLU A 177 3.37 4.46 -10.18
C GLU A 177 3.93 3.37 -11.12
N PRO A 178 3.23 2.24 -11.32
CA PRO A 178 3.69 1.16 -12.20
C PRO A 178 3.92 1.57 -13.66
N ASP A 179 3.14 2.53 -14.18
CA ASP A 179 3.30 3.09 -15.53
C ASP A 179 4.37 4.18 -15.63
N GLY A 180 5.12 4.43 -14.56
CA GLY A 180 6.09 5.51 -14.45
C GLY A 180 5.48 6.90 -14.23
N TYR A 181 4.16 7.01 -14.00
CA TYR A 181 3.54 8.26 -13.61
C TYR A 181 4.13 8.75 -12.29
N ILE A 182 4.68 9.96 -12.30
CA ILE A 182 5.12 10.67 -11.10
C ILE A 182 4.12 11.81 -10.87
N PRO A 183 3.31 11.77 -9.81
CA PRO A 183 2.31 12.80 -9.58
C PRO A 183 2.94 14.19 -9.51
N PHE A 184 2.34 15.15 -10.21
CA PHE A 184 2.81 16.53 -10.28
C PHE A 184 4.16 16.74 -10.98
N ALA A 185 4.68 15.74 -11.72
CA ALA A 185 5.99 15.88 -12.34
C ALA A 185 6.12 16.99 -13.39
N HIS A 186 5.02 17.36 -14.04
CA HIS A 186 4.97 18.46 -14.99
C HIS A 186 5.18 19.84 -14.35
N GLN A 187 5.07 19.96 -13.02
CA GLN A 187 5.40 21.18 -12.27
C GLN A 187 6.90 21.30 -12.00
N TYR A 188 7.70 20.25 -12.28
CA TYR A 188 9.16 20.35 -12.25
C TYR A 188 9.64 21.07 -13.52
N ARG A 189 10.27 22.22 -13.36
CA ARG A 189 11.01 22.86 -14.46
C ARG A 189 12.35 22.13 -14.65
N TYR A 190 12.62 21.67 -15.87
CA TYR A 190 13.96 21.28 -16.29
C TYR A 190 14.78 22.56 -16.52
N SER A 191 15.64 22.94 -15.58
CA SER A 191 16.77 23.82 -15.88
C SER A 191 18.03 22.97 -16.05
N THR A 192 18.62 23.03 -17.24
CA THR A 192 20.04 22.68 -17.53
C THR A 192 20.49 21.21 -17.48
N GLY A 193 19.64 20.23 -17.82
CA GLY A 193 20.11 18.84 -18.05
C GLY A 193 20.65 18.10 -16.82
N VAL A 194 20.52 18.71 -15.65
CA VAL A 194 20.74 18.14 -14.32
C VAL A 194 19.42 18.36 -13.58
N PHE A 195 18.94 17.37 -12.81
CA PHE A 195 17.82 17.59 -11.89
C PHE A 195 18.26 18.66 -10.85
N ARG A 196 18.08 19.95 -11.17
CA ARG A 196 18.28 21.06 -10.25
C ARG A 196 16.97 21.83 -10.09
N LEU A 197 16.52 21.81 -8.85
CA LEU A 197 15.26 22.37 -8.36
C LEU A 197 15.43 23.86 -8.09
N GLU A 198 15.08 24.70 -9.06
CA GLU A 198 14.92 26.13 -8.84
C GLU A 198 13.45 26.54 -9.03
N CYS A 199 12.62 26.32 -8.00
CA CYS A 199 11.44 27.13 -7.69
C CYS A 199 10.66 26.53 -6.50
N ASP A 200 9.96 27.40 -5.78
CA ASP A 200 9.07 27.14 -4.64
C ASP A 200 7.88 26.21 -4.95
N SER A 201 8.18 24.95 -5.22
CA SER A 201 7.17 23.98 -5.62
C SER A 201 6.76 23.17 -4.41
N SER A 202 5.69 23.60 -3.74
CA SER A 202 4.96 22.77 -2.77
C SER A 202 4.74 21.32 -3.23
N PHE A 203 4.67 21.05 -4.54
CA PHE A 203 4.64 19.70 -5.10
C PHE A 203 5.94 18.89 -4.88
N TYR A 204 7.12 19.52 -4.92
CA TYR A 204 8.37 18.84 -4.55
C TYR A 204 8.37 18.47 -3.07
N LYS A 205 7.95 19.41 -2.20
CA LYS A 205 7.81 19.16 -0.75
C LYS A 205 6.85 18.00 -0.47
N PHE A 206 5.84 17.77 -1.32
CA PHE A 206 5.01 16.56 -1.23
C PHE A 206 5.83 15.29 -1.45
N HIS A 207 6.67 15.22 -2.49
CA HIS A 207 7.51 14.06 -2.75
C HIS A 207 8.53 13.82 -1.64
N GLU A 208 9.17 14.87 -1.14
CA GLU A 208 10.02 14.79 0.06
C GLU A 208 9.26 14.31 1.29
N ALA A 209 7.98 14.69 1.43
CA ALA A 209 7.15 14.27 2.54
C ALA A 209 6.75 12.78 2.45
N THR A 210 6.67 12.20 1.24
CA THR A 210 6.32 10.77 1.08
C THR A 210 7.29 9.84 1.83
N CYS A 211 6.86 8.59 2.03
CA CYS A 211 7.66 7.62 2.77
C CYS A 211 8.78 6.96 1.95
N VAL A 212 8.90 7.21 0.64
CA VAL A 212 9.90 6.53 -0.22
C VAL A 212 11.33 6.65 0.33
N PRO A 213 11.86 7.85 0.63
CA PRO A 213 13.22 7.97 1.18
C PRO A 213 13.35 7.39 2.59
N ALA A 214 12.25 7.35 3.35
CA ALA A 214 12.23 6.77 4.69
C ALA A 214 12.23 5.23 4.65
N CYS A 215 11.62 4.61 3.63
CA CYS A 215 11.66 3.17 3.42
C CYS A 215 13.09 2.66 3.22
N GLU A 216 13.92 3.36 2.43
CA GLU A 216 15.35 3.03 2.26
C GLU A 216 16.09 3.08 3.60
N LYS A 217 15.95 4.19 4.35
CA LYS A 217 16.60 4.38 5.66
C LYS A 217 16.16 3.35 6.71
N ALA A 218 14.92 2.87 6.61
CA ALA A 218 14.34 1.89 7.51
C ALA A 218 14.58 0.43 7.07
N LYS A 219 15.22 0.21 5.91
CA LYS A 219 15.36 -1.12 5.29
C LYS A 219 14.01 -1.84 5.22
N MET A 220 13.03 -1.17 4.61
CA MET A 220 11.67 -1.67 4.53
C MET A 220 11.64 -3.02 3.81
N THR A 221 10.93 -3.98 4.38
CA THR A 221 10.59 -5.25 3.73
C THR A 221 9.08 -5.31 3.55
N ILE A 222 8.58 -6.24 2.75
CA ILE A 222 7.14 -6.38 2.53
C ILE A 222 6.41 -6.72 3.85
N GLU A 223 7.01 -7.52 4.71
CA GLU A 223 6.46 -7.91 6.01
C GLU A 223 6.27 -6.70 6.93
N LYS A 224 7.28 -5.83 7.02
CA LYS A 224 7.22 -4.58 7.78
C LYS A 224 6.18 -3.63 7.18
N ALA A 225 6.11 -3.56 5.86
CA ALA A 225 5.20 -2.68 5.14
C ALA A 225 3.73 -3.07 5.39
N VAL A 226 3.36 -4.35 5.25
CA VAL A 226 1.97 -4.79 5.47
C VAL A 226 1.52 -4.60 6.92
N LEU A 227 2.42 -4.80 7.89
CA LEU A 227 2.14 -4.53 9.30
C LEU A 227 1.96 -3.03 9.56
N LEU A 228 2.83 -2.17 9.04
CA LEU A 228 2.67 -0.72 9.15
C LEU A 228 1.39 -0.22 8.47
N LYS A 229 1.04 -0.77 7.30
CA LYS A 229 -0.21 -0.47 6.60
C LYS A 229 -1.42 -0.84 7.46
N ALA A 230 -1.41 -2.01 8.11
CA ALA A 230 -2.46 -2.41 9.06
C ALA A 230 -2.50 -1.50 10.31
N ILE A 231 -1.35 -1.08 10.84
CA ILE A 231 -1.27 -0.11 11.96
C ILE A 231 -1.88 1.23 11.59
N ILE A 232 -1.56 1.75 10.39
CA ILE A 232 -2.14 2.99 9.85
C ILE A 232 -3.65 2.84 9.65
N ALA A 233 -4.07 1.68 9.14
CA ALA A 233 -5.47 1.40 8.88
C ALA A 233 -6.31 1.36 10.17
N MET A 234 -5.77 0.74 11.22
CA MET A 234 -6.43 0.61 12.51
C MET A 234 -6.17 1.82 13.42
N ASN A 235 -6.29 3.04 12.91
CA ASN A 235 -6.15 4.23 13.75
C ASN A 235 -7.40 4.47 14.61
N HIS A 236 -7.33 4.12 15.90
CA HIS A 236 -8.44 4.32 16.83
C HIS A 236 -8.75 5.80 17.14
N ASP A 237 -7.85 6.72 16.76
CA ASP A 237 -8.07 8.16 16.87
C ASP A 237 -8.78 8.75 15.63
N ALA A 238 -9.28 7.91 14.71
CA ALA A 238 -10.05 8.40 13.57
C ALA A 238 -11.27 9.21 14.07
N PRO A 239 -11.58 10.37 13.43
CA PRO A 239 -12.64 11.25 13.89
C PRO A 239 -14.00 10.56 13.97
N ASN A 240 -14.80 10.94 14.97
CA ASN A 240 -16.20 10.51 15.14
C ASN A 240 -16.41 9.01 15.42
N LEU A 241 -15.36 8.23 15.69
CA LEU A 241 -15.52 6.85 16.17
C LEU A 241 -16.22 6.82 17.54
N SER A 242 -17.20 5.91 17.67
CA SER A 242 -17.81 5.60 18.96
C SER A 242 -16.76 5.04 19.93
N ARG A 243 -16.96 5.23 21.24
CA ARG A 243 -16.04 4.71 22.26
C ARG A 243 -15.79 3.19 22.10
N LYS A 244 -16.87 2.43 21.87
CA LYS A 244 -16.80 0.99 21.61
C LYS A 244 -15.96 0.66 20.38
N ALA A 245 -16.11 1.42 19.29
CA ALA A 245 -15.31 1.22 18.08
C ALA A 245 -13.84 1.56 18.32
N ARG A 246 -13.52 2.65 19.02
CA ARG A 246 -12.14 2.99 19.39
C ARG A 246 -11.47 1.87 20.16
N ASP A 247 -12.15 1.29 21.15
CA ASP A 247 -11.60 0.17 21.94
C ASP A 247 -11.32 -1.07 21.07
N LEU A 248 -12.25 -1.41 20.16
CA LEU A 248 -12.08 -2.53 19.23
C LEU A 248 -10.93 -2.31 18.24
N VAL A 249 -10.84 -1.10 17.66
CA VAL A 249 -9.79 -0.73 16.70
C VAL A 249 -8.43 -0.67 17.40
N ALA A 250 -8.35 -0.13 18.63
CA ALA A 250 -7.12 -0.09 19.41
C ALA A 250 -6.60 -1.49 19.75
N ALA A 251 -7.50 -2.40 20.15
CA ALA A 251 -7.15 -3.79 20.41
C ALA A 251 -6.62 -4.49 19.16
N GLU A 252 -7.22 -4.24 17.98
CA GLU A 252 -6.72 -4.80 16.73
C GLU A 252 -5.37 -4.21 16.33
N ARG A 253 -5.22 -2.87 16.38
CA ARG A 253 -3.97 -2.16 16.09
C ARG A 253 -2.81 -2.72 16.89
N LEU A 254 -3.03 -3.00 18.18
CA LEU A 254 -2.00 -3.51 19.09
C LEU A 254 -1.41 -4.85 18.63
N LYS A 255 -2.18 -5.70 17.95
CA LYS A 255 -1.69 -6.97 17.39
C LYS A 255 -0.58 -6.74 16.37
N TYR A 256 -0.82 -5.84 15.43
CA TYR A 256 0.14 -5.50 14.38
C TYR A 256 1.37 -4.77 14.93
N VAL A 257 1.18 -3.90 15.93
CA VAL A 257 2.29 -3.25 16.63
C VAL A 257 3.21 -4.29 17.28
N LYS A 258 2.64 -5.25 18.01
CA LYS A 258 3.42 -6.32 18.66
C LYS A 258 4.15 -7.19 17.65
N ALA A 259 3.49 -7.57 16.56
CA ALA A 259 4.11 -8.33 15.47
C ALA A 259 5.29 -7.57 14.84
N LEU A 260 5.13 -6.25 14.62
CA LEU A 260 6.19 -5.41 14.07
C LEU A 260 7.38 -5.29 15.03
N MET A 261 7.12 -5.10 16.33
CA MET A 261 8.16 -5.09 17.36
C MET A 261 8.95 -6.40 17.36
N GLU A 262 8.25 -7.53 17.24
CA GLU A 262 8.88 -8.85 17.25
C GLU A 262 9.78 -9.08 16.03
N ILE A 263 9.32 -8.73 14.83
CA ILE A 263 10.17 -8.78 13.62
C ILE A 263 11.43 -7.94 13.81
N VAL A 264 11.29 -6.69 14.28
CA VAL A 264 12.45 -5.81 14.47
C VAL A 264 13.40 -6.35 15.53
N ARG A 265 12.88 -6.94 16.61
CA ARG A 265 13.66 -7.55 17.69
C ARG A 265 14.46 -8.76 17.19
N LEU A 266 13.85 -9.63 16.39
CA LEU A 266 14.49 -10.81 15.80
C LEU A 266 15.59 -10.43 14.80
N GLU A 267 15.38 -9.40 13.99
CA GLU A 267 16.37 -8.91 13.03
C GLU A 267 17.53 -8.14 13.69
N ASN A 268 17.30 -7.57 14.87
CA ASN A 268 18.27 -6.72 15.58
C ASN A 268 18.42 -7.16 17.04
N PRO A 269 18.95 -8.37 17.34
CA PRO A 269 18.96 -8.94 18.68
C PRO A 269 19.77 -8.15 19.74
N SER A 270 20.46 -7.07 19.35
CA SER A 270 21.07 -6.10 20.27
C SER A 270 20.04 -5.22 20.99
N ASP A 271 20.47 -4.53 22.06
CA ASP A 271 19.65 -3.52 22.77
C ASP A 271 19.19 -2.34 21.88
N LYS A 272 19.68 -2.24 20.63
CA LYS A 272 19.30 -1.20 19.68
C LYS A 272 17.98 -1.47 18.95
N TRP A 273 17.34 -2.63 19.13
CA TRP A 273 16.08 -2.96 18.44
C TRP A 273 14.97 -1.93 18.71
N ALA A 274 14.90 -1.37 19.92
CA ALA A 274 13.90 -0.37 20.27
C ALA A 274 14.05 0.91 19.43
N ALA A 275 15.30 1.37 19.21
CA ALA A 275 15.57 2.51 18.36
C ALA A 275 15.23 2.24 16.88
N TRP A 276 15.46 1.01 16.41
CA TRP A 276 15.03 0.58 15.07
C TRP A 276 13.52 0.54 14.93
N PHE A 277 12.82 0.03 15.94
CA PHE A 277 11.36 0.01 15.97
C PHE A 277 10.80 1.43 15.93
N LEU A 278 11.33 2.34 16.75
CA LEU A 278 10.91 3.75 16.75
C LEU A 278 11.14 4.41 15.38
N ARG A 279 12.29 4.17 14.75
CA ARG A 279 12.57 4.68 13.39
C ARG A 279 11.55 4.16 12.36
N LEU A 280 11.17 2.89 12.46
CA LEU A 280 10.19 2.28 11.57
C LEU A 280 8.78 2.81 11.85
N TYR A 281 8.41 2.97 13.12
CA TYR A 281 7.12 3.50 13.53
C TYR A 281 6.93 4.98 13.17
N GLU A 282 8.02 5.74 13.10
CA GLU A 282 8.00 7.14 12.65
C GLU A 282 7.48 7.30 11.21
N LEU A 283 7.50 6.24 10.38
CA LEU A 283 6.85 6.27 9.08
C LEU A 283 5.34 6.48 9.18
N VAL A 284 4.69 6.10 10.29
CA VAL A 284 3.26 6.39 10.53
C VAL A 284 3.04 7.91 10.64
N ASN A 285 3.86 8.59 11.45
CA ASN A 285 3.80 10.04 11.62
C ASN A 285 4.14 10.79 10.33
N ARG A 286 5.19 10.36 9.64
CA ARG A 286 5.57 10.91 8.33
C ARG A 286 4.46 10.76 7.30
N ASN A 287 3.81 9.59 7.25
CA ASN A 287 2.70 9.34 6.34
C ASN A 287 1.48 10.22 6.65
N MET A 288 1.18 10.44 7.93
CA MET A 288 0.15 11.39 8.36
C MET A 288 0.48 12.81 7.91
N TYR A 289 1.72 13.27 8.13
CA TYR A 289 2.18 14.58 7.65
C TYR A 289 2.05 14.71 6.12
N ALA A 290 2.52 13.73 5.35
CA ALA A 290 2.43 13.73 3.89
C ALA A 290 0.98 13.73 3.38
N THR A 291 0.10 13.01 4.07
CA THR A 291 -1.33 12.98 3.74
C THR A 291 -2.00 14.33 3.98
N ASN A 292 -1.71 14.98 5.11
CA ASN A 292 -2.23 16.31 5.42
C ASN A 292 -1.67 17.35 4.45
N PHE A 293 -0.39 17.23 4.11
CA PHE A 293 0.24 18.06 3.09
C PHE A 293 -0.46 17.93 1.73
N LEU A 294 -0.75 16.69 1.29
CA LEU A 294 -1.48 16.44 0.06
C LEU A 294 -2.89 17.02 0.07
N ALA A 295 -3.59 16.94 1.21
CA ALA A 295 -4.91 17.55 1.37
C ALA A 295 -4.85 19.08 1.23
N ASN A 296 -3.88 19.72 1.89
CA ASN A 296 -3.67 21.16 1.79
C ASN A 296 -3.30 21.57 0.35
N LEU A 297 -2.44 20.80 -0.31
CA LEU A 297 -2.06 21.02 -1.70
C LEU A 297 -3.28 20.90 -2.64
N PHE A 298 -4.15 19.93 -2.38
CA PHE A 298 -5.39 19.76 -3.13
C PHE A 298 -6.28 21.02 -3.02
N PHE A 299 -6.56 21.48 -1.79
CA PHE A 299 -7.42 22.65 -1.60
C PHE A 299 -6.81 23.96 -2.09
N SER A 300 -5.50 24.15 -1.88
CA SER A 300 -4.83 25.41 -2.22
C SER A 300 -4.46 25.55 -3.69
N LYS A 301 -4.27 24.42 -4.40
CA LYS A 301 -3.79 24.43 -5.80
C LYS A 301 -4.72 23.71 -6.76
N VAL A 302 -5.22 22.53 -6.40
CA VAL A 302 -6.00 21.70 -7.33
C VAL A 302 -7.43 22.21 -7.46
N VAL A 303 -8.14 22.44 -6.34
CA VAL A 303 -9.53 22.92 -6.36
C VAL A 303 -9.71 24.20 -7.18
N PRO A 304 -8.90 25.27 -7.00
CA PRO A 304 -9.01 26.49 -7.80
C PRO A 304 -8.88 26.23 -9.31
N ILE A 305 -7.94 25.37 -9.72
CA ILE A 305 -7.77 25.00 -11.14
C ILE A 305 -9.03 24.27 -11.63
N THR A 306 -9.56 23.34 -10.85
CA THR A 306 -10.76 22.57 -11.22
C THR A 306 -12.01 23.44 -11.34
N CYS A 307 -12.19 24.44 -10.46
CA CYS A 307 -13.36 25.31 -10.47
C CYS A 307 -13.39 26.28 -11.67
N THR A 308 -12.24 26.53 -12.30
CA THR A 308 -12.15 27.44 -13.47
C THR A 308 -12.39 26.75 -14.82
N SER A 309 -12.47 25.41 -14.84
CA SER A 309 -12.64 24.64 -16.08
C SER A 309 -13.99 23.93 -16.09
N SER A 310 -14.85 24.23 -17.08
CA SER A 310 -16.18 23.63 -17.23
C SER A 310 -16.16 22.10 -17.45
N ASN A 311 -15.01 21.54 -17.83
CA ASN A 311 -14.85 20.12 -18.15
C ASN A 311 -14.27 19.29 -17.00
N VAL A 312 -14.08 19.90 -15.81
CA VAL A 312 -13.48 19.22 -14.67
C VAL A 312 -14.55 18.87 -13.64
N GLN A 313 -14.69 17.58 -13.33
CA GLN A 313 -15.62 17.07 -12.32
C GLN A 313 -14.85 16.21 -11.32
N LEU A 314 -14.93 16.59 -10.04
CA LEU A 314 -14.35 15.81 -8.95
C LEU A 314 -15.19 14.55 -8.71
N GLU A 315 -14.55 13.39 -8.68
CA GLU A 315 -15.21 12.14 -8.30
C GLU A 315 -15.77 12.26 -6.88
N ARG A 316 -17.00 11.74 -6.67
CA ARG A 316 -17.72 11.90 -5.40
C ARG A 316 -16.95 11.34 -4.20
N ILE A 317 -16.15 10.29 -4.41
CA ILE A 317 -15.27 9.72 -3.39
C ILE A 317 -14.20 10.71 -2.90
N TRP A 318 -13.63 11.52 -3.79
CA TRP A 318 -12.65 12.54 -3.40
C TRP A 318 -13.28 13.66 -2.62
N VAL A 319 -14.48 14.08 -3.03
CA VAL A 319 -15.28 15.07 -2.28
C VAL A 319 -15.47 14.60 -0.84
N GLN A 320 -15.86 13.34 -0.62
CA GLN A 320 -16.05 12.77 0.73
C GLN A 320 -14.76 12.63 1.55
N LEU A 321 -13.62 12.41 0.90
CA LEU A 321 -12.34 12.22 1.58
C LEU A 321 -11.63 13.54 1.90
N LEU A 322 -11.87 14.57 1.09
CA LEU A 322 -11.15 15.83 1.18
C LEU A 322 -11.97 16.87 1.95
N ILE A 323 -13.29 16.92 1.73
CA ILE A 323 -14.20 17.83 2.43
C ILE A 323 -14.77 17.07 3.65
N GLN A 324 -14.12 17.26 4.81
CA GLN A 324 -14.54 16.69 6.10
C GLN A 324 -15.04 17.77 7.04
#